data_AF-A0A7J7NLF3-F1
#
_entry.id   AF-A0A7J7NLF3-F1
#
_cell.length_a   1.000
_cell.length_b   1.000
_cell.length_c   1.000
_cell.angle_alpha   90.00
_cell.angle_beta   90.00
_cell.angle_gamma   90.00
#
_symmetry.space_group_name_H-M   'P 1'
#
loop_
_entity.id
_entity.type
_entity.pdbx_description
1 polymer ?
#
loop_
_entity_poly.entity_id
_entity_poly.type
_entity_poly.pdbx_seq_one_letter_code
_entity_poly.pdbx_strand_id
1 'polypeptide(L)'
;MHKPYRVNEGLFVSDAALLTNNGASKTVDELLDLQDFLTEFSQTMKRMSAIEVLTGTDGEIRKKCSVVNSAAATSSKLVFSE
;
A
#
# COMPACT_ATOMS: atom_id res chain seq x y z
N MET A 1 8.25 -3.57 14.73
CA MET A 1 8.70 -4.60 13.78
C MET A 1 10.17 -4.35 13.44
N HIS A 2 11.06 -4.46 14.44
CA HIS A 2 12.52 -4.39 14.28
C HIS A 2 13.12 -5.21 15.42
N LYS A 3 13.05 -6.54 15.26
CA LYS A 3 13.75 -7.51 16.10
C LYS A 3 14.33 -8.59 15.17
N PRO A 4 15.50 -9.16 15.52
CA PRO A 4 16.14 -10.18 14.69
C PRO A 4 15.23 -11.41 14.68
N TYR A 5 14.56 -11.61 13.55
CA TYR A 5 13.62 -12.70 13.34
C TYR A 5 14.42 -14.01 13.31
N ARG A 6 14.29 -14.78 14.39
CA ARG A 6 14.86 -16.13 14.49
C ARG A 6 13.89 -17.10 13.82
N VAL A 7 14.47 -18.09 13.14
CA VAL A 7 13.80 -19.05 12.26
C VAL A 7 12.51 -19.62 12.90
N ASN A 8 11.38 -19.52 12.19
CA ASN A 8 10.03 -20.06 12.49
C ASN A 8 9.07 -19.25 13.40
N GLU A 9 9.21 -17.94 13.57
CA GLU A 9 8.26 -17.12 14.35
C GLU A 9 7.19 -16.38 13.51
N GLY A 10 6.99 -16.76 12.25
CA GLY A 10 5.99 -16.15 11.39
C GLY A 10 4.61 -16.48 11.91
N LEU A 11 3.84 -15.48 12.33
CA LEU A 11 2.52 -15.71 12.91
C LEU A 11 1.60 -16.40 11.90
N PHE A 12 1.73 -16.00 10.63
CA PHE A 12 1.04 -16.63 9.51
C PHE A 12 1.99 -17.47 8.67
N VAL A 13 1.42 -18.51 8.04
CA VAL A 13 2.12 -19.33 7.04
C VAL A 13 2.66 -18.46 5.90
N SER A 14 1.95 -17.38 5.54
CA SER A 14 2.42 -16.41 4.57
C SER A 14 3.73 -15.73 4.97
N ASP A 15 3.93 -15.46 6.27
CA ASP A 15 5.13 -14.80 6.78
C ASP A 15 6.29 -15.79 6.88
N ALA A 16 6.02 -17.03 7.32
CA ALA A 16 7.01 -18.10 7.35
C ALA A 16 7.49 -18.49 5.94
N ALA A 17 6.60 -18.42 4.93
CA ALA A 17 6.94 -18.72 3.54
C ALA A 17 8.01 -17.77 2.95
N LEU A 18 8.12 -16.55 3.48
CA LEU A 18 9.17 -15.60 3.06
C LEU A 18 10.58 -16.09 3.41
N LEU A 19 10.74 -16.96 4.42
CA LEU A 19 12.03 -17.55 4.78
C LEU A 19 12.32 -18.87 4.08
N THR A 20 11.29 -19.58 3.61
CA THR A 20 11.47 -20.91 3.00
C THR A 20 11.64 -20.83 1.49
N ASN A 21 11.16 -19.74 0.87
CA ASN A 21 11.39 -19.46 -0.54
C ASN A 21 12.77 -18.79 -0.72
N ASN A 22 13.67 -19.42 -1.49
CA ASN A 22 15.04 -18.94 -1.68
C ASN A 22 15.12 -17.51 -2.27
N GLY A 23 14.21 -17.15 -3.18
CA GLY A 23 14.16 -15.80 -3.75
C GLY A 23 13.72 -14.75 -2.73
N ALA A 24 12.67 -15.05 -1.96
CA ALA A 24 12.16 -14.15 -0.94
C ALA A 24 13.10 -14.04 0.27
N SER A 25 13.73 -15.14 0.69
CA SER A 25 14.62 -15.16 1.84
C SER A 25 15.80 -14.22 1.66
N LYS A 26 16.37 -14.14 0.45
CA LYS A 26 17.44 -13.19 0.15
C LYS A 26 16.99 -11.75 0.34
N THR A 27 15.79 -11.40 -0.13
CA THR A 27 15.22 -10.05 0.08
C THR A 27 14.93 -9.81 1.56
N VAL A 28 14.45 -10.81 2.31
CA VAL A 28 14.26 -10.68 3.76
C VAL A 28 15.57 -10.37 4.47
N ASP A 29 16.67 -11.01 4.08
CA ASP A 29 18.00 -10.76 4.64
C ASP A 29 18.49 -9.34 4.35
N GLU A 30 18.26 -8.82 3.14
CA GLU A 30 18.58 -7.44 2.75
C GLU A 30 17.75 -6.41 3.55
N LEU A 31 16.48 -6.72 3.81
CA LEU A 31 15.57 -5.85 4.57
C LEU A 31 15.75 -5.92 6.09
N LEU A 32 16.76 -6.64 6.60
CA LEU A 32 17.12 -6.59 8.02
C LEU A 32 17.72 -5.23 8.41
N ASP A 33 18.37 -4.54 7.47
CA ASP A 33 18.79 -3.15 7.67
C ASP A 33 17.57 -2.23 7.65
N LEU A 34 17.48 -1.34 8.65
CA LEU A 34 16.32 -0.47 8.81
C LEU A 34 16.19 0.55 7.67
N GLN A 35 17.32 1.07 7.15
CA GLN A 35 17.28 2.10 6.11
C GLN A 35 16.91 1.49 4.76
N ASP A 36 17.43 0.30 4.47
CA ASP A 36 17.03 -0.46 3.29
C ASP A 36 15.56 -0.83 3.36
N PHE A 37 15.10 -1.31 4.53
CA PHE A 37 13.68 -1.57 4.77
C PHE A 37 12.80 -0.34 4.53
N LEU A 38 13.11 0.80 5.15
CA LEU A 38 12.29 2.00 5.01
C LEU A 38 12.27 2.53 3.57
N THR A 39 13.42 2.43 2.88
CA THR A 39 13.53 2.84 1.48
C THR A 39 12.63 1.99 0.59
N GLU A 40 12.77 0.67 0.64
CA GLU A 40 11.97 -0.27 -0.15
C GLU A 40 10.49 -0.25 0.25
N PHE A 41 10.19 -0.13 1.55
CA PHE A 41 8.82 0.03 2.04
C PHE A 41 8.16 1.28 1.44
N SER A 42 8.85 2.42 1.41
CA SER A 42 8.27 3.63 0.82
C SER A 42 7.98 3.50 -0.68
N GLN A 43 8.86 2.82 -1.43
CA GLN A 43 8.70 2.62 -2.87
C GLN A 43 7.57 1.63 -3.18
N THR A 44 7.50 0.53 -2.43
CA THR A 44 6.45 -0.48 -2.58
C THR A 44 5.08 0.09 -2.22
N MET A 45 4.97 0.91 -1.16
CA MET A 45 3.72 1.59 -0.81
C MET A 45 3.27 2.58 -1.91
N LYS A 46 4.19 3.28 -2.58
CA LYS A 46 3.86 4.13 -3.74
C LYS A 46 3.29 3.30 -4.89
N ARG A 47 3.93 2.18 -5.24
CA ARG A 47 3.46 1.27 -6.31
C ARG A 47 2.11 0.66 -5.97
N MET A 48 1.94 0.19 -4.73
CA MET A 48 0.67 -0.38 -4.26
C MET A 48 -0.46 0.64 -4.27
N SER A 49 -0.17 1.90 -3.90
CA SER A 49 -1.17 2.97 -3.90
C SER A 49 -1.68 3.36 -5.29
N ALA A 50 -0.97 2.96 -6.35
CA ALA A 50 -1.32 3.26 -7.74
C ALA A 50 -2.10 2.12 -8.43
N ILE A 51 -2.40 1.03 -7.73
CA ILE A 51 -3.18 -0.09 -8.29
C ILE A 51 -4.64 0.35 -8.51
N GLU A 52 -5.10 0.26 -9.75
CA GLU A 52 -6.51 0.47 -10.16
C GLU A 52 -7.14 1.78 -9.64
N VAL A 53 -6.35 2.85 -9.55
CA VAL A 53 -6.83 4.16 -9.10
C VAL A 53 -7.77 4.80 -10.13
N LEU A 54 -8.85 5.39 -9.62
CA LEU A 54 -9.80 6.17 -10.40
C LEU A 54 -9.28 7.60 -10.55
N THR A 55 -9.14 8.08 -11.80
CA THR A 55 -8.58 9.40 -12.10
C THR A 55 -9.48 10.18 -13.06
N GLY A 56 -9.27 11.49 -13.19
CA GLY A 56 -10.09 12.33 -14.05
C GLY A 56 -11.56 12.34 -13.62
N THR A 57 -12.43 11.88 -14.51
CA THR A 57 -13.88 11.78 -14.27
C THR A 57 -14.34 10.37 -13.93
N ASP A 58 -13.43 9.41 -13.80
CA ASP A 58 -13.75 7.98 -13.64
C ASP A 58 -14.09 7.59 -12.20
N GLY A 59 -14.84 8.42 -11.48
CA GLY A 59 -15.21 8.18 -10.08
C GLY A 59 -15.87 9.40 -9.44
N GLU A 60 -15.88 9.45 -8.10
CA GLU A 60 -16.38 10.61 -7.35
C GLU A 60 -15.59 10.88 -6.08
N ILE A 61 -15.55 12.16 -5.68
CA ILE A 61 -15.11 12.53 -4.34
C ILE A 61 -16.31 12.39 -3.39
N ARG A 62 -16.25 11.41 -2.49
CA ARG A 62 -17.37 11.11 -1.56
C ARG A 62 -17.47 12.17 -0.47
N LYS A 63 -18.69 12.68 -0.24
CA LYS A 63 -18.99 13.58 0.89
C LYS A 63 -18.96 12.82 2.24
N LYS A 64 -19.25 11.52 2.19
CA LYS A 64 -19.20 10.59 3.33
C LYS A 64 -18.63 9.27 2.84
N CYS A 65 -17.47 8.85 3.36
CA CYS A 65 -16.73 7.70 2.82
C CYS A 65 -17.53 6.39 2.76
N SER A 66 -18.49 6.20 3.69
CA SER A 66 -19.29 4.97 3.81
C SER A 66 -20.48 4.86 2.86
N VAL A 67 -20.83 5.92 2.11
CA VAL A 67 -21.97 5.91 1.17
C VAL A 67 -21.59 6.55 -0.16
N VAL A 68 -22.23 6.10 -1.24
CA VAL A 68 -22.14 6.78 -2.55
C VAL A 68 -22.96 8.07 -2.52
N ASN A 69 -22.55 9.09 -3.28
CA ASN A 69 -23.32 10.32 -3.34
C ASN A 69 -24.68 10.06 -4.01
N SER A 70 -25.74 10.62 -3.43
CA SER A 70 -27.09 10.54 -4.02
C SER A 70 -27.17 11.41 -5.29
N ALA A 71 -27.80 10.89 -6.34
CA ALA A 71 -28.07 11.64 -7.56
C ALA A 71 -29.19 12.67 -7.34
N ALA A 72 -28.85 13.81 -6.73
CA ALA A 72 -29.74 14.96 -6.65
C ALA A 72 -28.94 16.29 -6.64
N ALA A 73 -29.14 17.03 -7.74
CA ALA A 73 -28.89 18.46 -7.96
C ALA A 73 -27.44 18.98 -7.97
N THR A 74 -26.94 19.15 -9.20
CA THR A 74 -26.25 20.34 -9.77
C THR A 74 -25.32 21.20 -8.90
N SER A 75 -24.15 21.49 -9.49
CA SER A 75 -23.16 22.54 -9.17
C SER A 75 -22.14 22.14 -8.08
N SER A 76 -20.83 22.28 -8.27
CA SER A 76 -20.11 23.29 -9.05
C SER A 76 -18.82 22.69 -9.64
N LYS A 77 -18.42 23.16 -10.83
CA LYS A 77 -17.02 23.13 -11.27
C LYS A 77 -16.17 23.70 -10.13
N LEU A 78 -15.34 22.88 -9.49
CA LEU A 78 -14.16 23.39 -8.81
C LEU A 78 -13.19 23.78 -9.93
N VAL A 79 -13.21 25.06 -10.29
CA VAL A 79 -12.11 25.69 -11.03
C VAL A 79 -10.91 25.65 -10.09
N PHE A 80 -9.91 24.84 -10.41
CA PHE A 80 -8.57 24.99 -9.84
C PHE A 80 -7.87 26.03 -10.71
N SER A 81 -7.81 27.27 -10.23
CA SER A 81 -6.92 28.29 -10.81
C SER A 81 -5.50 28.05 -10.32
N GLU A 82 -4.54 28.35 -11.22
CA GLU A 82 -3.07 28.29 -11.09
C GLU A 82 -2.49 28.44 -9.68
#